data_AF-A0AA85GKP2-F1
#
_entry.id   AF-A0AA85GKP2-F1
#
_cell.length_a   1.000
_cell.length_b   1.000
_cell.length_c   1.000
_cell.angle_alpha   90.00
_cell.angle_beta   90.00
_cell.angle_gamma   90.00
#
_symmetry.space_group_name_H-M   'P 1'
#
loop_
_entity.id
_entity.type
_entity.pdbx_description
1 polymer ?
#
loop_
_entity_poly.entity_id
_entity_poly.type
_entity_poly.pdbx_seq_one_letter_code
_entity_poly.pdbx_strand_id
1 'polypeptide(L)'
;MDEYLGLSHDHPQSYHYYMYHNFFKHIDIDPKNVHILNGITDDPEAECEMFEMEIKKAGGIHLFVGGIGPDGHIAFNEPGSSLASRTRVKTLAKETVVANARFFGDNLSQISSIINVIFIILAMSQDISISILQMGFLLRQLLQVWEQISSPH
;
A
#
# COMPACT_ATOMS: atom_id res chain seq x y z
N MET A 1 1.45 4.06 0.82
CA MET A 1 1.31 3.88 -0.64
C MET A 1 -0.14 4.12 -1.00
N ASP A 2 -1.03 3.46 -0.27
CA ASP A 2 -2.47 3.51 -0.41
C ASP A 2 -3.12 3.43 0.98
N GLU A 3 -4.40 3.75 1.08
CA GLU A 3 -5.30 3.38 2.18
C GLU A 3 -6.73 3.18 1.66
N TYR A 4 -7.49 2.29 2.29
CA TYR A 4 -8.90 2.07 1.98
C TYR A 4 -9.77 3.24 2.46
N LEU A 5 -10.69 3.71 1.62
CA LEU A 5 -11.67 4.70 2.02
C LEU A 5 -12.79 4.08 2.87
N GLY A 6 -13.16 4.77 3.94
CA GLY A 6 -14.22 4.36 4.87
C GLY A 6 -13.80 3.26 5.85
N LEU A 7 -12.51 2.93 5.95
CA LEU A 7 -12.00 1.94 6.89
C LEU A 7 -11.24 2.62 8.04
N SER A 8 -11.68 2.38 9.28
CA SER A 8 -11.02 2.93 10.47
C SER A 8 -9.56 2.49 10.57
N HIS A 9 -8.71 3.35 11.11
CA HIS A 9 -7.29 3.07 11.36
C HIS A 9 -7.08 1.84 12.27
N ASP A 10 -8.02 1.57 13.17
CA ASP A 10 -7.98 0.41 14.09
C ASP A 10 -8.53 -0.87 13.45
N HIS A 11 -9.11 -0.79 12.25
CA HIS A 11 -9.64 -1.96 11.58
C HIS A 11 -8.48 -2.91 11.22
N PRO A 12 -8.56 -4.22 11.53
CA PRO A 12 -7.44 -5.16 11.29
C PRO A 12 -6.97 -5.28 9.85
N GLN A 13 -7.80 -4.83 8.89
CA GLN A 13 -7.52 -4.84 7.45
C GLN A 13 -7.13 -3.45 6.89
N SER A 14 -7.05 -2.40 7.70
CA SER A 14 -6.52 -1.11 7.24
C SER A 14 -5.01 -1.21 7.03
N TYR A 15 -4.48 -0.45 6.08
CA TYR A 15 -3.03 -0.42 5.88
C TYR A 15 -2.33 0.30 7.03
N HIS A 16 -3.00 1.25 7.68
CA HIS A 16 -2.56 1.82 8.95
C HIS A 16 -2.31 0.74 10.01
N TYR A 17 -3.32 -0.11 10.29
CA TYR A 17 -3.21 -1.20 11.26
C TYR A 17 -2.09 -2.17 10.86
N TYR A 18 -2.05 -2.56 9.57
CA TYR A 18 -1.06 -3.48 9.04
C TYR A 18 0.37 -2.96 9.25
N MET A 19 0.65 -1.71 8.85
CA MET A 19 1.98 -1.12 8.95
C MET A 19 2.41 -0.93 10.40
N TYR A 20 1.49 -0.51 11.27
CA TYR A 20 1.78 -0.39 12.69
C TYR A 20 2.12 -1.75 13.32
N HIS A 21 1.32 -2.79 13.04
CA HIS A 21 1.47 -4.11 13.64
C HIS A 21 2.64 -4.93 13.11
N ASN A 22 3.02 -4.74 11.85
CA ASN A 22 4.07 -5.52 11.21
C ASN A 22 5.40 -4.80 11.13
N PHE A 23 5.43 -3.46 11.26
CA PHE A 23 6.67 -2.69 11.08
C PHE A 23 6.88 -1.61 12.13
N PHE A 24 6.07 -0.55 12.16
CA PHE A 24 6.40 0.68 12.91
C PHE A 24 6.58 0.44 14.42
N LYS A 25 5.80 -0.46 15.04
CA LYS A 25 5.93 -0.74 16.47
C LYS A 25 7.19 -1.54 16.86
N HIS A 26 7.93 -2.07 15.88
CA HIS A 26 9.11 -2.93 16.09
C HIS A 26 10.43 -2.21 15.81
N ILE A 27 10.38 -0.93 15.47
CA ILE A 27 11.56 -0.12 15.13
C ILE A 27 11.55 1.19 15.92
N ASP A 28 12.71 1.84 15.99
CA ASP A 28 12.89 3.13 16.66
C ASP A 28 12.54 4.29 15.72
N ILE A 29 11.27 4.37 15.32
CA ILE A 29 10.73 5.48 14.52
C ILE A 29 9.90 6.39 15.41
N ASP A 30 10.14 7.71 15.36
CA ASP A 30 9.25 8.69 15.99
C ASP A 30 7.89 8.64 15.26
N PRO A 31 6.77 8.39 15.95
CA PRO A 31 5.44 8.37 15.35
C PRO A 31 5.09 9.63 14.57
N LYS A 32 5.68 10.79 14.90
CA LYS A 32 5.48 12.05 14.17
C LYS A 32 6.06 12.04 12.75
N ASN A 33 6.96 11.11 12.46
CA ASN A 33 7.56 10.93 11.14
C ASN A 33 6.82 9.87 10.32
N VAL A 34 5.72 9.30 10.83
CA VAL A 34 4.89 8.33 10.12
C VAL A 34 3.74 9.06 9.46
N HIS A 35 3.70 9.02 8.13
CA HIS A 35 2.64 9.62 7.32
C HIS A 35 1.91 8.51 6.56
N ILE A 36 0.62 8.34 6.83
CA ILE A 36 -0.28 7.40 6.14
C ILE A 36 -1.51 8.18 5.72
N LEU A 37 -2.02 7.91 4.51
CA LEU A 37 -3.24 8.53 3.99
C LEU A 37 -4.41 8.28 4.93
N ASN A 38 -5.21 9.32 5.16
CA ASN A 38 -6.40 9.20 6.00
C ASN A 38 -7.58 8.60 5.23
N GLY A 39 -7.82 7.31 5.41
CA GLY A 39 -8.95 6.59 4.82
C GLY A 39 -10.35 7.01 5.31
N ILE A 40 -10.47 7.70 6.45
CA ILE A 40 -11.78 8.12 7.02
C ILE A 40 -12.06 9.62 6.85
N THR A 41 -11.35 10.28 5.93
CA THR A 41 -11.58 11.70 5.60
C THR A 41 -12.96 11.91 4.96
N ASP A 42 -13.58 13.05 5.25
CA ASP A 42 -14.80 13.52 4.58
C ASP A 42 -14.49 14.17 3.21
N ASP A 43 -13.22 14.50 2.94
CA ASP A 43 -12.74 15.09 1.69
C ASP A 43 -11.48 14.34 1.20
N PRO A 44 -11.65 13.25 0.44
CA PRO A 44 -10.54 12.45 -0.08
C PRO A 44 -9.63 13.20 -1.04
N GLU A 45 -10.18 14.11 -1.84
CA GLU A 45 -9.42 14.93 -2.78
C GLU A 45 -8.49 15.89 -2.03
N ALA A 46 -8.98 16.57 -1.00
CA ALA A 46 -8.14 17.41 -0.15
C ALA A 46 -7.04 16.62 0.55
N GLU A 47 -7.33 15.41 1.04
CA GLU A 47 -6.33 14.51 1.63
C GLU A 47 -5.20 14.18 0.63
N CYS A 48 -5.54 13.89 -0.63
CA CYS A 48 -4.55 13.66 -1.69
C CYS A 48 -3.63 14.86 -1.88
N GLU A 49 -4.21 16.06 -1.96
CA GLU A 49 -3.45 17.30 -2.16
C GLU A 49 -2.56 17.62 -0.97
N MET A 50 -3.06 17.44 0.26
CA MET A 50 -2.28 17.63 1.48
C MET A 50 -1.10 16.67 1.53
N PHE A 51 -1.32 15.39 1.23
CA PHE A 51 -0.25 14.38 1.27
C PHE A 51 0.87 14.70 0.26
N GLU A 52 0.53 15.13 -0.95
CA GLU A 52 1.49 15.60 -1.95
C GLU A 52 2.27 16.83 -1.47
N MET A 53 1.59 17.77 -0.79
CA MET A 53 2.24 18.92 -0.20
C MET A 53 3.21 18.53 0.93
N GLU A 54 2.86 17.55 1.76
CA GLU A 54 3.75 17.03 2.81
C GLU A 54 5.00 16.38 2.22
N ILE A 55 4.83 15.52 1.21
CA ILE A 55 5.96 14.91 0.47
C ILE A 55 6.88 16.01 -0.08
N LYS A 56 6.31 17.02 -0.73
CA LYS A 56 7.09 18.13 -1.32
C LYS A 56 7.80 18.96 -0.25
N LYS A 57 7.14 19.25 0.87
CA LYS A 57 7.73 19.98 2.01
C LYS A 57 8.88 19.20 2.65
N ALA A 58 8.81 17.87 2.65
CA ALA A 58 9.88 16.98 3.11
C ALA A 58 11.07 16.87 2.14
N GLY A 59 11.00 17.52 0.97
CA GLY A 59 12.05 17.46 -0.06
C GLY A 59 11.87 16.33 -1.08
N GLY A 60 10.72 15.65 -1.07
CA GLY A 60 10.44 14.50 -1.93
C GLY A 60 10.82 13.17 -1.32
N ILE A 61 10.56 12.08 -2.05
CA ILE A 61 10.85 10.71 -1.63
C ILE A 61 12.21 10.30 -2.22
N HIS A 62 13.17 9.95 -1.36
CA HIS A 62 14.52 9.54 -1.80
C HIS A 62 14.61 8.05 -2.16
N LEU A 63 13.93 7.20 -1.39
CA LEU A 63 13.86 5.75 -1.58
C LEU A 63 12.41 5.33 -1.50
N PHE A 64 11.94 4.64 -2.52
CA PHE A 64 10.62 4.02 -2.51
C PHE A 64 10.76 2.51 -2.59
N VAL A 65 10.15 1.82 -1.62
CA VAL A 65 10.11 0.37 -1.55
C VAL A 65 8.68 -0.07 -1.79
N GLY A 66 8.46 -0.83 -2.86
CA GLY A 66 7.14 -1.30 -3.26
C GLY A 66 7.18 -2.71 -3.85
N GLY A 67 6.05 -3.39 -3.81
CA GLY A 67 5.84 -4.67 -4.49
C GLY A 67 5.45 -4.48 -5.96
N ILE A 68 5.71 -5.50 -6.77
CA ILE A 68 5.21 -5.60 -8.14
C ILE A 68 4.13 -6.69 -8.21
N GLY A 69 2.98 -6.35 -8.78
CA GLY A 69 1.91 -7.27 -9.10
C GLY A 69 2.29 -8.26 -10.21
N PRO A 70 1.59 -9.39 -10.34
CA PRO A 70 1.90 -10.41 -11.34
C PRO A 70 1.81 -9.93 -12.80
N ASP A 71 1.14 -8.81 -13.04
CA ASP A 71 0.98 -8.10 -14.33
C ASP A 71 1.99 -6.95 -14.51
N GLY A 72 2.91 -6.74 -13.56
CA GLY A 72 3.90 -5.68 -13.59
C GLY A 72 3.47 -4.36 -12.96
N HIS A 73 2.27 -4.25 -12.37
CA HIS A 73 1.86 -3.01 -11.69
C HIS A 73 2.72 -2.74 -10.46
N ILE A 74 3.13 -1.48 -10.26
CA ILE A 74 3.69 -1.01 -8.99
C ILE A 74 2.52 -0.44 -8.18
N ALA A 75 2.24 -1.07 -7.04
CA ALA A 75 1.10 -0.74 -6.18
C ALA A 75 -0.25 -0.85 -6.91
N PHE A 76 -1.01 0.21 -7.18
CA PHE A 76 -2.24 0.13 -8.02
C PHE A 76 -2.10 0.78 -9.41
N ASN A 77 -0.87 0.95 -9.91
CA ASN A 77 -0.64 1.47 -11.27
C ASN A 77 -0.82 0.37 -12.32
N GLU A 78 -2.06 0.19 -12.77
CA GLU A 78 -2.37 -0.66 -13.92
C GLU A 78 -1.59 -0.21 -15.18
N PRO A 79 -1.30 -1.15 -16.13
CA PRO A 79 -0.61 -0.84 -17.38
C PRO A 79 -1.25 0.34 -18.14
N GLY A 80 -0.47 1.38 -18.44
CA GLY A 80 -0.93 2.60 -19.13
C GLY A 80 -1.11 3.84 -18.22
N SER A 81 -0.84 3.71 -16.92
CA SER A 81 -0.83 4.85 -16.00
C SER A 81 0.29 5.85 -16.31
N SER A 82 -0.02 7.15 -16.29
CA SER A 82 0.94 8.22 -16.58
C SER A 82 2.08 8.25 -15.56
N LEU A 83 3.33 8.32 -16.05
CA LEU A 83 4.56 8.50 -15.26
C LEU A 83 4.60 9.82 -14.46
N ALA A 84 3.70 10.77 -14.78
CA ALA A 84 3.54 12.05 -14.09
C ALA A 84 2.27 12.11 -13.23
N SER A 85 1.64 10.97 -12.95
CA SER A 85 0.41 10.94 -12.16
C SER A 85 0.68 11.32 -10.70
N ARG A 86 -0.33 11.95 -10.09
CA ARG A 86 -0.34 12.37 -8.68
C ARG A 86 -1.19 11.42 -7.84
N THR A 87 -1.10 11.58 -6.53
CA THR A 87 -2.01 10.99 -5.54
C THR A 87 -3.46 11.33 -5.88
N ARG A 88 -4.33 10.32 -5.88
CA ARG A 88 -5.75 10.48 -6.21
C ARG A 88 -6.59 9.37 -5.57
N VAL A 89 -7.91 9.60 -5.55
CA VAL A 89 -8.88 8.54 -5.35
C VAL A 89 -8.93 7.65 -6.59
N LYS A 90 -8.96 6.33 -6.37
CA LYS A 90 -9.12 5.35 -7.43
C LYS A 90 -10.17 4.32 -7.03
N THR A 91 -11.11 4.11 -7.94
CA THR A 91 -12.02 2.97 -7.88
C THR A 91 -11.27 1.71 -8.31
N LEU A 92 -11.27 0.69 -7.45
CA LEU A 92 -10.62 -0.60 -7.72
C LEU A 92 -11.37 -1.37 -8.81
N ALA A 93 -10.60 -2.08 -9.65
CA ALA A 93 -11.16 -3.03 -10.60
C ALA A 93 -11.84 -4.20 -9.86
N LYS A 94 -12.83 -4.81 -10.51
CA LYS A 94 -13.63 -5.89 -9.92
C LYS A 94 -12.77 -7.08 -9.48
N GLU A 95 -11.75 -7.40 -10.27
CA GLU A 95 -10.80 -8.47 -10.01
C GLU A 95 -10.00 -8.20 -8.73
N THR A 96 -9.57 -6.96 -8.53
CA THR A 96 -8.88 -6.51 -7.31
C THR A 96 -9.79 -6.57 -6.10
N VAL A 97 -11.05 -6.14 -6.23
CA VAL A 97 -12.07 -6.25 -5.19
C VAL A 97 -12.26 -7.71 -4.77
N VAL A 98 -12.39 -8.63 -5.73
CA VAL A 98 -12.53 -10.07 -5.46
C VAL A 98 -11.27 -10.65 -4.81
N ALA A 99 -10.08 -10.28 -5.29
CA ALA A 99 -8.82 -10.74 -4.73
C ALA A 99 -8.62 -10.28 -3.27
N ASN A 100 -9.14 -9.10 -2.92
CA ASN A 100 -9.03 -8.55 -1.57
C ASN A 100 -10.18 -8.98 -0.66
N ALA A 101 -11.36 -9.31 -1.20
CA ALA A 101 -12.53 -9.74 -0.43
C ALA A 101 -12.25 -10.93 0.51
N ARG A 102 -11.32 -11.83 0.14
CA ARG A 102 -10.87 -12.94 0.99
C ARG A 102 -10.34 -12.51 2.36
N PHE A 103 -9.84 -11.28 2.48
CA PHE A 103 -9.34 -10.72 3.75
C PHE A 103 -10.46 -10.11 4.61
N PHE A 104 -11.64 -9.87 4.04
CA PHE A 104 -12.81 -9.27 4.69
C PHE A 104 -13.94 -10.29 4.96
N GLY A 105 -13.63 -11.59 4.89
CA GLY A 105 -14.54 -12.67 5.28
C GLY A 105 -15.83 -12.75 4.47
N ASP A 106 -15.77 -12.46 3.16
CA ASP A 106 -16.90 -12.51 2.21
C ASP A 106 -18.11 -11.59 2.57
N ASN A 107 -17.93 -10.62 3.47
CA ASN A 107 -19.00 -9.72 3.89
C ASN A 107 -19.20 -8.54 2.91
N LEU A 108 -20.27 -8.61 2.11
CA LEU A 108 -20.68 -7.61 1.11
C LEU A 108 -20.85 -6.17 1.65
N SER A 109 -21.09 -5.97 2.95
CA SER A 109 -21.17 -4.62 3.53
C SER A 109 -19.80 -3.95 3.71
N GLN A 110 -18.73 -4.74 3.85
CA GLN A 110 -17.35 -4.23 3.85
C GLN A 110 -16.81 -4.08 2.42
N ILE A 111 -17.50 -4.70 1.44
CA ILE A 111 -17.14 -4.62 0.03
C ILE A 111 -17.28 -3.18 -0.49
N SER A 112 -18.20 -2.35 0.02
CA SER A 112 -18.27 -0.93 -0.39
C SER A 112 -17.04 -0.11 -0.01
N SER A 113 -16.39 -0.43 1.11
CA SER A 113 -15.18 0.27 1.57
C SER A 113 -13.93 -0.12 0.79
N ILE A 114 -13.90 -1.32 0.18
CA ILE A 114 -12.79 -1.72 -0.71
C ILE A 114 -12.97 -1.22 -2.15
N ILE A 115 -14.11 -0.62 -2.51
CA ILE A 115 -14.32 -0.11 -3.87
C ILE A 115 -13.41 1.07 -4.16
N ASN A 116 -13.11 1.90 -3.15
CA ASN A 116 -12.29 3.09 -3.34
C ASN A 116 -11.08 3.08 -2.42
N VAL A 117 -9.93 3.43 -2.99
CA VAL A 117 -8.67 3.63 -2.26
C VAL A 117 -8.17 5.04 -2.56
N ILE A 118 -7.55 5.66 -1.56
CA ILE A 118 -6.64 6.77 -1.84
C ILE A 118 -5.29 6.14 -2.17
N PHE A 119 -4.70 6.52 -3.30
CA PHE A 119 -3.47 5.92 -3.77
C PHE A 119 -2.47 6.98 -4.25
N ILE A 120 -1.24 6.88 -3.76
CA ILE A 120 -0.11 7.72 -4.14
C ILE A 120 0.49 7.16 -5.42
N ILE A 121 0.47 7.97 -6.47
CA ILE A 121 1.32 7.70 -7.62
C ILE A 121 2.53 8.58 -7.48
N LEU A 122 3.68 7.93 -7.40
CA LEU A 122 4.95 8.61 -7.38
C LEU A 122 5.09 9.37 -8.69
N ALA A 123 4.88 10.68 -8.64
CA ALA A 123 5.52 11.58 -9.58
C ALA A 123 7.03 11.41 -9.34
N MET A 124 7.66 10.61 -10.20
CA MET A 124 9.06 10.26 -10.06
C MET A 124 9.91 11.52 -10.14
N SER A 125 10.52 11.94 -9.03
CA SER A 125 11.64 12.88 -9.09
C SER A 125 12.85 12.16 -9.72
N GLN A 126 13.77 12.92 -10.31
CA GLN A 126 14.88 12.35 -11.08
C GLN A 126 15.88 11.54 -10.21
N ASP A 127 15.73 11.54 -8.88
CA ASP A 127 16.64 10.92 -7.92
C ASP A 127 15.99 9.80 -7.08
N ILE A 128 14.84 9.26 -7.48
CA ILE A 128 14.21 8.14 -6.75
C ILE A 128 14.93 6.83 -7.09
N SER A 129 15.57 6.23 -6.09
CA SER A 129 15.94 4.81 -6.17
C SER A 129 14.73 3.95 -5.86
N ILE A 130 14.25 3.16 -6.84
CA ILE A 130 13.21 2.15 -6.60
C ILE A 130 13.89 0.83 -6.21
N SER A 131 13.63 0.36 -5.00
CA SER A 131 13.97 -1.01 -4.62
C SER A 131 12.74 -1.89 -4.78
N ILE A 132 12.72 -2.70 -5.85
CA ILE A 132 11.66 -3.67 -6.12
C ILE A 132 11.92 -4.90 -5.25
N LEU A 133 11.10 -5.08 -4.22
CA LEU A 133 11.07 -6.32 -3.46
C LEU A 133 10.03 -7.25 -4.10
N GLN A 134 10.46 -8.13 -5.00
CA GLN A 134 9.66 -9.31 -5.37
C GLN A 134 9.71 -10.36 -4.23
N MET A 135 9.44 -9.91 -3.00
CA MET A 135 9.85 -10.60 -1.78
C MET A 135 8.64 -11.09 -0.96
N GLY A 136 7.55 -11.45 -1.63
CA GLY A 136 6.42 -12.14 -1.00
C GLY A 136 6.32 -13.60 -1.44
N PHE A 137 6.37 -13.82 -2.75
CA PHE A 137 6.22 -15.14 -3.34
C PHE A 137 7.52 -15.95 -3.28
N LEU A 138 8.65 -15.35 -3.64
CA LEU A 138 9.95 -16.01 -3.57
C LEU A 138 10.38 -16.27 -2.12
N LEU A 139 10.12 -15.35 -1.18
CA LEU A 139 10.48 -15.55 0.22
C LEU A 139 9.65 -16.68 0.86
N ARG A 140 8.35 -16.81 0.52
CA ARG A 140 7.54 -17.97 0.94
C ARG A 140 8.02 -19.28 0.31
N GLN A 141 8.37 -19.28 -0.98
CA GLN A 141 8.93 -20.47 -1.62
C GLN A 141 10.28 -20.85 -1.02
N LEU A 142 11.17 -19.88 -0.77
CA LEU A 142 12.46 -20.13 -0.15
C LEU A 142 12.33 -20.58 1.31
N LEU A 143 11.37 -20.04 2.07
CA LEU A 143 11.08 -20.52 3.43
C LEU A 143 10.48 -21.93 3.42
N GLN A 144 9.57 -22.26 2.48
CA GLN A 144 9.03 -23.61 2.33
C GLN A 144 10.10 -24.62 1.92
N VAL A 145 10.98 -24.25 0.98
CA VAL A 145 12.11 -25.07 0.55
C VAL A 145 13.10 -25.23 1.71
N TRP A 146 13.37 -24.16 2.46
CA TRP A 146 14.24 -24.22 3.63
C TRP A 146 13.67 -25.10 4.75
N GLU A 147 12.37 -25.03 5.04
CA GLU A 147 11.70 -25.91 6.00
C GLU A 147 11.75 -27.38 5.57
N GLN A 148 11.61 -27.67 4.27
CA GLN A 148 11.75 -29.03 3.73
C GLN A 148 13.18 -29.58 3.83
N ILE A 149 14.19 -28.72 3.68
CA ILE A 149 15.61 -29.12 3.75
C ILE A 149 16.13 -29.15 5.20
N SER A 150 15.54 -28.34 6.09
CA SER A 150 15.99 -28.18 7.48
C SER A 150 15.27 -29.07 8.48
N SER A 151 14.22 -29.79 8.08
CA SER A 151 13.57 -30.76 8.96
C SER A 151 14.50 -31.97 9.13
N PRO A 152 15.00 -32.25 10.35
CA PRO A 152 15.77 -33.47 10.58
C PRO A 152 14.84 -34.68 10.45
N HIS A 153 15.30 -35.72 9.75
CA HIS A 153 14.73 -37.06 9.85
C HIS A 153 14.99 -37.67 11.23
#